data_AF-A0A8S3Z345-F1
#
_entry.id   AF-A0A8S3Z345-F1
#
_cell.length_a   1.000
_cell.length_b   1.000
_cell.length_c   1.000
_cell.angle_alpha   90.00
_cell.angle_beta   90.00
_cell.angle_gamma   90.00
#
_symmetry.space_group_name_H-M   'P 1'
#
loop_
_entity.id
_entity.type
_entity.pdbx_description
1 polymer ?
#
loop_
_entity_poly.entity_id
_entity_poly.type
_entity_poly.pdbx_seq_one_letter_code
_entity_poly.pdbx_strand_id
1 'polypeptide(L)'
;MDRQTRTGLPFMQQNASIQSPETEYKMETERSDRAAVRSLLIDEMTKQHPQSVEGIQQQSSLLALILVYGDEIDQASQKKVIDILTEMMRFLTNPENTVNVPSEEIEIALKNVVAIIGGMNAALGNNGNHALTCDLKAATKETAWFEYDTDLDAKGGDDDFSSADSFEEAMKLHTARINRIKQAQLSQEAREQLLQVLDQQVACFSLMSVSGQTLECNSLKMKQVLEKTSVEELSGMQLLAPGSSGGVIFPNTSFLNGLDSEESVVVAVSQSTDYPLKYSEMAKGISPYSNFITISLYSQNNTKISVQTLPEPMKVIIPADANIKEPKSEDTNPIIASWNNIMIYVVNVDRPQSAVIAEFPGLRKDRQFLMMAKFGKLPIIAIDPTDDQCDYVTLLPQSMTENLDDKNRYRFYINNTIIGNFTGVVYIGIRELNSTEFDMDLSKGCVSLPRYANGTNYFTGNFSVRIYVTQCLVISDTQTDWTTNGCVVGIETSWFQVVCYCTHLTTFAGGWVVVPNTIDWSYVFANADFLTNPTIYITVIVTAALYIIFAILARYKDKKLAEKLGIAPLPDNDPRDKYFYEVIVSTGMRRNAGTDSQVCFIMSGEDDETDVRAFSDSKRKIFRRGQIDGFLMAVP
;
A
#
# COMPACT_ATOMS: atom_id res chain seq x y z
N MET A 1 26.43 7.23 24.25
CA MET A 1 25.43 6.16 24.34
C MET A 1 24.06 6.82 24.22
N ASP A 2 23.22 6.23 23.37
CA ASP A 2 21.86 6.64 22.97
C ASP A 2 21.70 7.86 22.05
N ARG A 3 21.98 7.64 20.76
CA ARG A 3 21.36 8.36 19.63
C ARG A 3 20.02 7.67 19.32
N GLN A 4 18.91 8.28 19.72
CA GLN A 4 17.59 7.93 19.17
C GLN A 4 17.45 8.54 17.77
N THR A 5 17.63 7.71 16.74
CA THR A 5 17.15 7.96 15.40
C THR A 5 15.63 7.98 15.41
N ARG A 6 15.03 9.17 15.17
CA ARG A 6 13.59 9.33 14.96
C ARG A 6 13.21 8.59 13.68
N THR A 7 12.52 7.47 13.85
CA THR A 7 11.86 6.68 12.83
C THR A 7 10.67 7.47 12.27
N GLY A 8 10.67 7.73 10.97
CA GLY A 8 9.44 8.05 10.24
C GLY A 8 8.52 6.84 10.30
N LEU A 9 7.30 7.02 10.82
CA LEU A 9 6.27 5.99 10.86
C LEU A 9 5.22 6.28 9.77
N PRO A 10 4.63 5.25 9.17
CA PRO A 10 3.92 5.32 7.90
C PRO A 10 2.42 5.56 8.10
N PHE A 11 1.85 6.46 7.31
CA PHE A 11 0.41 6.50 7.08
C PHE A 11 0.01 5.34 6.15
N MET A 12 -1.11 4.69 6.50
CA MET A 12 -1.70 3.50 5.89
C MET A 12 -0.94 2.17 6.07
N GLN A 13 -0.81 1.72 7.33
CA GLN A 13 -0.87 0.29 7.61
C GLN A 13 -2.32 -0.11 7.95
N GLN A 14 -2.85 -1.09 7.24
CA GLN A 14 -3.95 -1.97 7.69
C GLN A 14 -3.55 -2.84 8.91
N ASN A 15 -2.63 -2.38 9.75
CA ASN A 15 -2.38 -2.96 11.07
C ASN A 15 -2.76 -1.92 12.12
N ALA A 16 -3.97 -2.12 12.65
CA ALA A 16 -4.47 -1.45 13.83
C ALA A 16 -3.53 -1.68 15.03
N SER A 17 -2.60 -0.75 15.24
CA SER A 17 -2.33 -0.26 16.58
C SER A 17 -2.92 1.15 16.65
N ILE A 18 -4.09 1.24 17.26
CA ILE A 18 -4.91 2.46 17.43
C ILE A 18 -4.03 3.54 18.07
N GLN A 19 -3.53 4.48 17.29
CA GLN A 19 -3.04 5.75 17.81
C GLN A 19 -4.26 6.59 18.19
N SER A 20 -4.20 7.35 19.29
CA SER A 20 -5.33 8.20 19.66
C SER A 20 -5.50 9.34 18.64
N PRO A 21 -6.74 9.74 18.31
CA PRO A 21 -6.99 10.85 17.38
C PRO A 21 -6.27 12.16 17.76
N GLU A 22 -6.08 12.40 19.06
CA GLU A 22 -5.32 13.54 19.58
C GLU A 22 -3.83 13.50 19.19
N THR A 23 -3.24 12.30 19.18
CA THR A 23 -1.83 12.11 18.81
C THR A 23 -1.64 12.36 17.32
N GLU A 24 -2.54 11.84 16.50
CA GLU A 24 -2.56 12.04 15.05
C GLU A 24 -2.72 13.53 14.69
N TYR A 25 -3.67 14.21 15.31
CA TYR A 25 -3.87 15.65 15.12
C TYR A 25 -2.62 16.47 15.46
N LYS A 26 -1.94 16.14 16.56
CA LYS A 26 -0.71 16.81 16.97
C LYS A 26 0.41 16.59 15.94
N MET A 27 0.57 15.36 15.45
CA MET A 27 1.58 15.04 14.43
C MET A 27 1.35 15.82 13.13
N GLU A 28 0.10 15.90 12.66
CA GLU A 28 -0.23 16.66 11.45
C GLU A 28 -0.03 18.16 11.59
N THR A 29 -0.30 18.71 12.79
CA THR A 29 -0.03 20.11 13.10
C THR A 29 1.48 20.38 13.07
N GLU A 30 2.28 19.57 13.75
CA GLU A 30 3.74 19.72 13.74
C GLU A 30 4.34 19.52 12.33
N ARG A 31 3.78 18.62 11.52
CA ARG A 31 4.16 18.42 10.12
C ARG A 31 3.88 19.68 9.29
N SER A 32 2.73 20.29 9.48
CA SER A 32 2.34 21.54 8.79
C SER A 32 3.24 22.72 9.17
N ASP A 33 3.63 22.84 10.45
CA ASP A 33 4.56 23.88 10.90
C ASP A 33 5.95 23.69 10.25
N ARG A 34 6.43 22.45 10.19
CA ARG A 34 7.70 22.12 9.51
C ARG A 34 7.64 22.39 8.00
N ALA A 35 6.50 22.12 7.36
CA ALA A 35 6.30 22.43 5.95
C ALA A 35 6.32 23.95 5.70
N ALA A 36 5.69 24.74 6.57
CA ALA A 36 5.72 26.20 6.48
C ALA A 36 7.15 26.77 6.57
N VAL A 37 7.99 26.23 7.46
CA VAL A 37 9.41 26.63 7.54
C VAL A 37 10.15 26.30 6.24
N ARG A 38 9.91 25.12 5.64
CA ARG A 38 10.54 24.74 4.36
C ARG A 38 10.09 25.62 3.22
N SER A 39 8.80 25.96 3.15
CA SER A 39 8.26 26.90 2.17
C SER A 39 8.97 28.24 2.22
N LEU A 40 9.19 28.81 3.42
CA LEU A 40 9.96 30.05 3.58
C LEU A 40 11.42 29.93 3.13
N LEU A 41 12.08 28.81 3.41
CA LEU A 41 13.44 28.56 2.96
C LEU A 41 13.52 28.45 1.43
N ILE A 42 12.57 27.75 0.80
CA ILE A 42 12.47 27.65 -0.66
C ILE A 42 12.24 29.02 -1.28
N ASP A 43 11.37 29.84 -0.68
CA ASP A 43 11.10 31.20 -1.13
C ASP A 43 12.35 32.07 -1.13
N GLU A 44 13.18 32.01 -0.09
CA GLU A 44 14.44 32.75 -0.09
C GLU A 44 15.45 32.19 -1.10
N MET A 45 15.48 30.87 -1.31
CA MET A 45 16.33 30.28 -2.34
C MET A 45 15.93 30.70 -3.74
N THR A 46 14.64 30.78 -4.05
CA THR A 46 14.19 31.22 -5.38
C THR A 46 14.53 32.67 -5.71
N LYS A 47 14.87 33.51 -4.73
CA LYS A 47 15.34 34.89 -4.97
C LYS A 47 16.81 34.95 -5.41
N GLN A 48 17.58 33.89 -5.19
CA GLN A 48 18.98 33.82 -5.56
C GLN A 48 19.11 33.06 -6.88
N HIS A 49 19.32 33.79 -7.99
CA HIS A 49 19.55 33.14 -9.29
C HIS A 49 20.98 32.56 -9.39
N PRO A 50 21.17 31.46 -10.14
CA PRO A 50 22.49 30.88 -10.39
C PRO A 50 23.45 31.88 -11.06
N GLN A 51 24.59 32.17 -10.41
CA GLN A 51 25.63 33.08 -10.95
C GLN A 51 26.97 32.39 -11.22
N SER A 52 27.24 31.26 -10.58
CA SER A 52 28.47 30.48 -10.73
C SER A 52 28.21 29.01 -10.40
N VAL A 53 29.12 28.11 -10.80
CA VAL A 53 29.02 26.69 -10.47
C VAL A 53 29.09 26.45 -8.95
N GLU A 54 29.97 27.16 -8.24
CA GLU A 54 30.05 27.11 -6.78
C GLU A 54 28.75 27.61 -6.11
N GLY A 55 28.14 28.66 -6.65
CA GLY A 55 26.83 29.15 -6.18
C GLY A 55 25.74 28.10 -6.37
N ILE A 56 25.73 27.41 -7.51
CA ILE A 56 24.80 26.29 -7.78
C ILE A 56 25.05 25.16 -6.78
N GLN A 57 26.30 24.79 -6.51
CA GLN A 57 26.60 23.73 -5.53
C GLN A 57 26.05 24.06 -4.15
N GLN A 58 26.26 25.30 -3.66
CA GLN A 58 25.79 25.73 -2.35
C GLN A 58 24.25 25.71 -2.28
N GLN A 59 23.60 26.31 -3.29
CA GLN A 59 22.15 26.40 -3.34
C GLN A 59 21.50 25.01 -3.51
N SER A 60 22.04 24.19 -4.39
CA SER A 60 21.53 22.84 -4.65
C SER A 60 21.72 21.90 -3.46
N SER A 61 22.82 22.02 -2.71
CA SER A 61 23.05 21.25 -1.48
C SER A 61 21.99 21.58 -0.42
N LEU A 62 21.66 22.87 -0.25
CA LEU A 62 20.63 23.30 0.69
C LEU A 62 19.23 22.83 0.25
N LEU A 63 18.91 22.98 -1.04
CA LEU A 63 17.64 22.48 -1.58
C LEU A 63 17.49 20.97 -1.42
N ALA A 64 18.54 20.19 -1.71
CA ALA A 64 18.55 18.76 -1.50
C ALA A 64 18.25 18.37 -0.04
N LEU A 65 18.76 19.13 0.93
CA LEU A 65 18.49 18.92 2.35
C LEU A 65 17.03 19.27 2.73
N ILE A 66 16.49 20.37 2.19
CA ILE A 66 15.11 20.79 2.42
C ILE A 66 14.14 19.70 1.94
N LEU A 67 14.41 19.12 0.78
CA LEU A 67 13.55 18.16 0.08
C LEU A 67 13.66 16.71 0.57
N VAL A 68 14.48 16.42 1.59
CA VAL A 68 14.60 15.08 2.17
C VAL A 68 13.26 14.53 2.65
N TYR A 69 12.36 15.40 3.11
CA TYR A 69 11.01 15.05 3.55
C TYR A 69 10.01 15.53 2.53
N GLY A 70 9.79 14.73 1.47
CA GLY A 70 8.94 15.12 0.35
C GLY A 70 7.49 15.41 0.75
N ASP A 71 6.98 14.71 1.77
CA ASP A 71 5.66 14.94 2.36
C ASP A 71 5.55 16.26 3.13
N GLU A 72 6.64 17.01 3.31
CA GLU A 72 6.65 18.31 3.99
C GLU A 72 6.89 19.48 3.01
N ILE A 73 6.60 19.29 1.71
CA ILE A 73 6.77 20.30 0.65
C ILE A 73 5.43 20.59 -0.02
N ASP A 74 4.88 21.80 0.15
CA ASP A 74 3.60 22.19 -0.45
C ASP A 74 3.66 22.34 -1.98
N GLN A 75 2.48 22.35 -2.63
CA GLN A 75 2.36 22.40 -4.08
C GLN A 75 3.00 23.64 -4.72
N ALA A 76 2.93 24.81 -4.07
CA ALA A 76 3.52 26.03 -4.60
C ALA A 76 5.06 25.98 -4.52
N SER A 77 5.59 25.46 -3.42
CA SER A 77 7.01 25.21 -3.25
C SER A 77 7.55 24.18 -4.24
N GLN A 78 6.79 23.12 -4.56
CA GLN A 78 7.18 22.14 -5.59
C GLN A 78 7.43 22.81 -6.94
N LYS A 79 6.54 23.68 -7.41
CA LYS A 79 6.70 24.40 -8.67
C LYS A 79 7.95 25.29 -8.68
N LYS A 80 8.14 26.06 -7.61
CA LYS A 80 9.30 26.93 -7.39
C LYS A 80 10.63 26.17 -7.46
N VAL A 81 10.69 24.97 -6.89
CA VAL A 81 11.88 24.12 -6.91
C VAL A 81 12.16 23.59 -8.32
N ILE A 82 11.14 23.28 -9.11
CA ILE A 82 11.35 22.82 -10.49
C ILE A 82 11.86 23.98 -11.37
N ASP A 83 11.32 25.19 -11.19
CA ASP A 83 11.76 26.38 -11.91
C ASP A 83 13.25 26.65 -11.65
N ILE A 84 13.68 26.66 -10.39
CA ILE A 84 15.08 26.92 -10.03
C ILE A 84 16.02 25.78 -10.49
N LEU A 85 15.56 24.53 -10.43
CA LEU A 85 16.32 23.38 -10.92
C LEU A 85 16.56 23.46 -12.43
N THR A 86 15.53 23.90 -13.17
CA THR A 86 15.63 24.14 -14.61
C THR A 86 16.60 25.28 -14.93
N GLU A 87 16.60 26.36 -14.13
CA GLU A 87 17.57 27.46 -14.26
C GLU A 87 19.01 26.99 -13.98
N MET A 88 19.21 26.20 -12.92
CA MET A 88 20.53 25.62 -12.59
C MET A 88 21.07 24.77 -13.73
N MET A 89 20.25 23.87 -14.29
CA MET A 89 20.69 23.02 -15.40
C MET A 89 20.91 23.80 -16.70
N ARG A 90 20.11 24.83 -16.98
CA ARG A 90 20.37 25.74 -18.10
C ARG A 90 21.70 26.47 -17.95
N PHE A 91 22.08 26.85 -16.73
CA PHE A 91 23.38 27.46 -16.47
C PHE A 91 24.54 26.46 -16.68
N LEU A 92 24.42 25.24 -16.15
CA LEU A 92 25.46 24.20 -16.23
C LEU A 92 25.66 23.66 -17.65
N THR A 93 24.61 23.64 -18.47
CA THR A 93 24.68 23.19 -19.86
C THR A 93 25.23 24.23 -20.82
N ASN A 94 25.35 25.51 -20.41
CA ASN A 94 25.94 26.55 -21.24
C ASN A 94 27.49 26.47 -21.21
N PRO A 95 28.17 26.19 -22.33
CA PRO A 95 29.62 26.06 -22.37
C PRO A 95 30.38 27.31 -21.92
N GLU A 96 29.84 28.51 -22.16
CA GLU A 96 30.48 29.77 -21.75
C GLU A 96 30.65 29.87 -20.24
N ASN A 97 29.72 29.28 -19.49
CA ASN A 97 29.71 29.31 -18.03
C ASN A 97 30.60 28.22 -17.40
N THR A 98 30.93 27.17 -18.15
CA THR A 98 31.61 25.97 -17.63
C THR A 98 33.01 25.75 -18.20
N VAL A 99 33.41 26.43 -19.27
CA VAL A 99 34.70 26.22 -19.96
C VAL A 99 35.94 26.35 -19.06
N ASN A 100 35.89 27.21 -18.05
CA ASN A 100 37.01 27.46 -17.12
C ASN A 100 36.81 26.82 -15.74
N VAL A 101 35.81 25.95 -15.60
CA VAL A 101 35.47 25.30 -14.34
C VAL A 101 36.01 23.87 -14.34
N PRO A 102 36.72 23.42 -13.29
CA PRO A 102 37.15 22.03 -13.18
C PRO A 102 35.97 21.05 -13.29
N SER A 103 36.17 19.93 -14.00
CA SER A 103 35.13 18.91 -14.16
C SER A 103 34.61 18.40 -12.82
N GLU A 104 35.48 18.25 -11.81
CA GLU A 104 35.12 17.81 -10.46
C GLU A 104 34.07 18.72 -9.80
N GLU A 105 34.13 20.03 -10.04
CA GLU A 105 33.14 20.98 -9.50
C GLU A 105 31.78 20.81 -10.21
N ILE A 106 31.80 20.57 -11.51
CA ILE A 106 30.57 20.30 -12.27
C ILE A 106 29.94 18.99 -11.79
N GLU A 107 30.74 17.94 -11.56
CA GLU A 107 30.23 16.66 -11.04
C GLU A 107 29.51 16.81 -9.69
N ILE A 108 30.04 17.62 -8.78
CA ILE A 108 29.39 17.89 -7.49
C ILE A 108 28.03 18.56 -7.70
N ALA A 109 27.95 19.54 -8.61
CA ALA A 109 26.69 20.19 -8.94
C ALA A 109 25.68 19.20 -9.54
N LEU A 110 26.10 18.32 -10.46
CA LEU A 110 25.25 17.28 -11.04
C LEU A 110 24.76 16.28 -9.99
N LYS A 111 25.62 15.87 -9.03
CA LYS A 111 25.22 14.99 -7.92
C LYS A 111 24.13 15.62 -7.06
N ASN A 112 24.23 16.92 -6.77
CA ASN A 112 23.20 17.63 -6.01
C ASN A 112 21.89 17.78 -6.79
N VAL A 113 21.96 18.00 -8.10
CA VAL A 113 20.77 18.00 -8.98
C VAL A 113 20.00 16.69 -8.86
N VAL A 114 20.68 15.54 -8.90
CA VAL A 114 20.03 14.22 -8.68
C VAL A 114 19.37 14.12 -7.30
N ALA A 115 20.01 14.66 -6.27
CA ALA A 115 19.44 14.67 -4.93
C ALA A 115 18.15 15.50 -4.84
N ILE A 116 18.10 16.66 -5.53
CA ILE A 116 16.89 17.49 -5.65
C ILE A 116 15.80 16.73 -6.41
N ILE A 117 16.12 16.12 -7.55
CA ILE A 117 15.16 15.33 -8.35
C ILE A 117 14.57 14.18 -7.51
N GLY A 118 15.40 13.48 -6.73
CA GLY A 118 14.93 12.45 -5.81
C GLY A 118 13.96 12.99 -4.76
N GLY A 119 14.29 14.11 -4.13
CA GLY A 119 13.40 14.79 -3.18
C GLY A 119 12.09 15.27 -3.82
N MET A 120 12.15 15.77 -5.06
CA MET A 120 10.99 16.17 -5.84
C MET A 120 10.11 14.99 -6.23
N ASN A 121 10.68 13.87 -6.67
CA ASN A 121 9.94 12.64 -6.92
C ASN A 121 9.19 12.17 -5.66
N ALA A 122 9.82 12.28 -4.48
CA ALA A 122 9.17 12.01 -3.20
C ALA A 122 8.05 12.99 -2.86
N ALA A 123 8.23 14.29 -3.10
CA ALA A 123 7.18 15.29 -2.85
C ALA A 123 5.98 15.10 -3.79
N LEU A 124 6.24 14.94 -5.08
CA LEU A 124 5.22 14.76 -6.10
C LEU A 124 4.46 13.44 -5.91
N GLY A 125 5.15 12.37 -5.49
CA GLY A 125 4.57 11.05 -5.23
C GLY A 125 3.74 10.96 -3.95
N ASN A 126 4.11 11.68 -2.87
CA ASN A 126 3.45 11.54 -1.56
C ASN A 126 2.28 12.50 -1.33
N ASN A 127 2.35 13.74 -1.82
CA ASN A 127 1.36 14.78 -1.48
C ASN A 127 -0.06 14.53 -2.01
N GLY A 128 -0.22 13.59 -2.93
CA GLY A 128 -1.55 13.18 -3.42
C GLY A 128 -2.33 12.40 -2.36
N ASN A 129 -1.63 11.57 -1.57
CA ASN A 129 -2.22 10.74 -0.51
C ASN A 129 -2.05 11.37 0.88
N HIS A 130 -1.02 12.20 1.07
CA HIS A 130 -0.70 12.85 2.33
C HIS A 130 -0.69 14.37 2.14
N ALA A 131 -1.87 14.96 1.94
CA ALA A 131 -1.98 16.39 1.70
C ALA A 131 -1.54 17.21 2.93
N LEU A 132 -0.89 18.35 2.72
CA LEU A 132 -0.64 19.33 3.78
C LEU A 132 -1.91 20.14 4.05
N THR A 133 -2.05 20.68 5.27
CA THR A 133 -3.24 21.46 5.62
C THR A 133 -3.38 22.73 4.78
N CYS A 134 -2.27 23.30 4.29
CA CYS A 134 -2.30 24.43 3.34
C CYS A 134 -2.85 24.03 1.98
N ASP A 135 -2.48 22.85 1.46
CA ASP A 135 -2.93 22.34 0.17
C ASP A 135 -4.42 21.95 0.23
N LEU A 136 -4.86 21.34 1.34
CA LEU A 136 -6.29 21.08 1.58
C LEU A 136 -7.13 22.36 1.62
N LYS A 137 -6.63 23.42 2.30
CA LYS A 137 -7.30 24.74 2.31
C LYS A 137 -7.29 25.42 0.94
N ALA A 138 -6.32 25.13 0.09
CA ALA A 138 -6.32 25.60 -1.29
C ALA A 138 -7.33 24.81 -2.13
N ALA A 139 -7.43 23.49 -1.94
CA ALA A 139 -8.37 22.62 -2.65
C ALA A 139 -9.84 23.04 -2.45
N THR A 140 -10.22 23.51 -1.26
CA THR A 140 -11.59 24.01 -1.00
C THR A 140 -11.98 25.26 -1.81
N LYS A 141 -11.01 25.91 -2.47
CA LYS A 141 -11.23 27.11 -3.28
C LYS A 141 -11.28 26.82 -4.78
N GLU A 142 -10.99 25.58 -5.18
CA GLU A 142 -10.98 25.17 -6.58
C GLU A 142 -12.40 25.08 -7.14
N THR A 143 -12.58 25.38 -8.42
CA THR A 143 -13.90 25.30 -9.08
C THR A 143 -14.46 23.88 -9.02
N ALA A 144 -13.60 22.88 -9.24
CA ALA A 144 -13.95 21.45 -9.17
C ALA A 144 -14.42 21.02 -7.78
N TRP A 145 -14.10 21.76 -6.72
CA TRP A 145 -14.60 21.45 -5.38
C TRP A 145 -16.12 21.70 -5.25
N PHE A 146 -16.67 22.61 -6.06
CA PHE A 146 -18.11 22.88 -6.11
C PHE A 146 -18.87 21.92 -7.05
N GLU A 147 -18.15 21.07 -7.78
CA GLU A 147 -18.70 20.05 -8.67
C GLU A 147 -18.65 18.70 -7.95
N TYR A 148 -19.81 18.10 -7.70
CA TYR A 148 -19.92 16.76 -7.12
C TYR A 148 -20.76 15.88 -8.02
N ASP A 149 -20.27 14.68 -8.29
CA ASP A 149 -21.05 13.69 -9.03
C ASP A 149 -22.10 13.08 -8.10
N THR A 150 -23.32 12.99 -8.60
CA THR A 150 -24.47 12.41 -7.87
C THR A 150 -24.92 11.09 -8.48
N ASP A 151 -24.19 10.61 -9.49
CA ASP A 151 -24.54 9.40 -10.17
C ASP A 151 -24.42 8.15 -9.27
N LEU A 152 -25.14 7.10 -9.67
CA LEU A 152 -25.16 5.82 -8.97
C LEU A 152 -23.88 5.00 -9.23
N ASP A 153 -23.13 5.37 -10.26
CA ASP A 153 -21.92 4.69 -10.73
C ASP A 153 -20.69 5.07 -9.88
N ALA A 154 -20.76 6.13 -9.08
CA ALA A 154 -19.77 6.49 -8.06
C ALA A 154 -19.59 5.44 -6.94
N LYS A 155 -20.53 4.51 -6.74
CA LYS A 155 -20.45 3.48 -5.67
C LYS A 155 -19.32 2.48 -5.94
N GLY A 156 -18.45 2.29 -4.96
CA GLY A 156 -17.26 1.44 -5.02
C GLY A 156 -16.03 2.07 -5.68
N GLY A 157 -16.12 3.32 -6.14
CA GLY A 157 -15.02 4.08 -6.76
C GLY A 157 -14.40 5.14 -5.83
N ASP A 158 -13.48 5.95 -6.37
CA ASP A 158 -12.86 7.08 -5.63
C ASP A 158 -13.87 8.21 -5.29
N ASP A 159 -15.08 8.17 -5.86
CA ASP A 159 -16.25 9.02 -5.58
C ASP A 159 -17.24 8.40 -4.57
N ASP A 160 -16.88 7.26 -3.98
CA ASP A 160 -17.75 6.55 -3.06
C ASP A 160 -17.70 7.11 -1.63
N PHE A 161 -18.55 8.09 -1.36
CA PHE A 161 -18.77 8.61 -0.01
C PHE A 161 -19.63 7.71 0.88
N SER A 162 -20.05 6.52 0.43
CA SER A 162 -20.89 5.62 1.24
C SER A 162 -20.19 5.08 2.49
N SER A 163 -18.86 5.21 2.54
CA SER A 163 -18.03 4.88 3.70
C SER A 163 -18.01 5.98 4.78
N ALA A 164 -18.52 7.18 4.50
CA ALA A 164 -18.52 8.30 5.45
C ALA A 164 -19.70 8.21 6.44
N ASP A 165 -19.42 8.36 7.74
CA ASP A 165 -20.43 8.31 8.80
C ASP A 165 -21.17 9.65 8.95
N SER A 166 -20.64 10.74 8.39
CA SER A 166 -21.20 12.09 8.50
C SER A 166 -20.95 12.96 7.26
N PHE A 167 -21.75 14.03 7.11
CA PHE A 167 -21.52 15.03 6.06
C PHE A 167 -20.16 15.71 6.16
N GLU A 168 -19.67 15.95 7.38
CA GLU A 168 -18.34 16.55 7.60
C GLU A 168 -17.23 15.62 7.10
N GLU A 169 -17.36 14.33 7.34
CA GLU A 169 -16.42 13.32 6.88
C GLU A 169 -16.46 13.15 5.35
N ALA A 170 -17.66 13.12 4.76
CA ALA A 170 -17.83 13.13 3.30
C ALA A 170 -17.15 14.37 2.67
N MET A 171 -17.25 15.54 3.32
CA MET A 171 -16.60 16.76 2.84
C MET A 171 -15.07 16.71 2.95
N LYS A 172 -14.53 16.04 3.97
CA LYS A 172 -13.08 15.80 4.10
C LYS A 172 -12.56 14.88 2.99
N LEU A 173 -13.27 13.78 2.72
CA LEU A 173 -12.97 12.86 1.62
C LEU A 173 -13.01 13.58 0.26
N HIS A 174 -14.06 14.39 0.02
CA HIS A 174 -14.17 15.18 -1.20
C HIS A 174 -13.00 16.17 -1.35
N THR A 175 -12.66 16.89 -0.28
CA THR A 175 -11.53 17.84 -0.30
C THR A 175 -10.20 17.13 -0.57
N ALA A 176 -9.98 15.95 0.03
CA ALA A 176 -8.80 15.14 -0.23
C ALA A 176 -8.74 14.66 -1.69
N ARG A 177 -9.87 14.27 -2.28
CA ARG A 177 -9.98 13.91 -3.70
C ARG A 177 -9.60 15.09 -4.61
N ILE A 178 -10.18 16.28 -4.39
CA ILE A 178 -9.85 17.47 -5.18
C ILE A 178 -8.36 17.81 -5.09
N ASN A 179 -7.77 17.73 -3.89
CA ASN A 179 -6.33 17.88 -3.72
C ASN A 179 -5.54 16.84 -4.54
N ARG A 180 -5.96 15.56 -4.52
CA ARG A 180 -5.30 14.48 -5.27
C ARG A 180 -5.35 14.72 -6.78
N ILE A 181 -6.49 15.19 -7.32
CA ILE A 181 -6.62 15.55 -8.74
C ILE A 181 -5.66 16.68 -9.10
N LYS A 182 -5.61 17.73 -8.27
CA LYS A 182 -4.69 18.86 -8.48
C LYS A 182 -3.23 18.43 -8.41
N GLN A 183 -2.88 17.60 -7.43
CA GLN A 183 -1.54 17.03 -7.31
C GLN A 183 -1.19 16.18 -8.54
N ALA A 184 -2.14 15.42 -9.10
CA ALA A 184 -1.98 14.60 -10.31
C ALA A 184 -1.50 15.45 -11.49
N GLN A 185 -2.22 16.55 -11.74
CA GLN A 185 -1.90 17.49 -12.81
C GLN A 185 -0.51 18.10 -12.60
N LEU A 186 -0.23 18.61 -11.40
CA LEU A 186 1.09 19.14 -11.05
C LEU A 186 2.19 18.10 -11.25
N SER A 187 1.96 16.85 -10.87
CA SER A 187 2.94 15.76 -10.97
C SER A 187 3.21 15.35 -12.41
N GLN A 188 2.21 15.44 -13.29
CA GLN A 188 2.40 15.21 -14.72
C GLN A 188 3.26 16.32 -15.34
N GLU A 189 2.92 17.59 -15.11
CA GLU A 189 3.69 18.74 -15.62
C GLU A 189 5.12 18.73 -15.07
N ALA A 190 5.28 18.50 -13.76
CA ALA A 190 6.57 18.43 -13.11
C ALA A 190 7.44 17.28 -13.65
N ARG A 191 6.84 16.12 -13.91
CA ARG A 191 7.56 14.95 -14.44
C ARG A 191 8.22 15.28 -15.79
N GLU A 192 7.51 15.95 -16.69
CA GLU A 192 8.06 16.35 -17.99
C GLU A 192 9.30 17.25 -17.83
N GLN A 193 9.24 18.22 -16.90
CA GLN A 193 10.36 19.12 -16.62
C GLN A 193 11.53 18.38 -15.94
N LEU A 194 11.26 17.49 -14.99
CA LEU A 194 12.30 16.69 -14.32
C LEU A 194 13.01 15.74 -15.29
N LEU A 195 12.30 15.14 -16.25
CA LEU A 195 12.91 14.33 -17.31
C LEU A 195 13.83 15.18 -18.20
N GLN A 196 13.44 16.40 -18.55
CA GLN A 196 14.30 17.32 -19.31
C GLN A 196 15.57 17.71 -18.54
N VAL A 197 15.46 17.93 -17.22
CA VAL A 197 16.60 18.20 -16.33
C VAL A 197 17.56 17.01 -16.31
N LEU A 198 17.05 15.76 -16.24
CA LEU A 198 17.87 14.55 -16.34
C LEU A 198 18.56 14.43 -17.71
N ASP A 199 17.85 14.71 -18.81
CA ASP A 199 18.43 14.69 -20.16
C ASP A 199 19.58 15.72 -20.28
N GLN A 200 19.38 16.92 -19.73
CA GLN A 200 20.41 17.96 -19.67
C GLN A 200 21.60 17.56 -18.80
N GLN A 201 21.36 16.85 -17.70
CA GLN A 201 22.40 16.33 -16.81
C GLN A 201 23.29 15.32 -17.54
N VAL A 202 22.67 14.40 -18.29
CA VAL A 202 23.40 13.41 -19.10
C VAL A 202 24.19 14.09 -20.21
N ALA A 203 23.63 15.12 -20.87
CA ALA A 203 24.35 15.90 -21.87
C ALA A 203 25.59 16.59 -21.28
N CYS A 204 25.47 17.17 -20.08
CA CYS A 204 26.59 17.78 -19.36
C CYS A 204 27.68 16.74 -19.04
N PHE A 205 27.31 15.60 -18.46
CA PHE A 205 28.21 14.50 -18.18
C PHE A 205 28.90 13.95 -19.44
N SER A 206 28.16 13.78 -20.53
CA SER A 206 28.68 13.28 -21.81
C SER A 206 29.80 14.16 -22.39
N LEU A 207 29.68 15.50 -22.25
CA LEU A 207 30.67 16.46 -22.74
C LEU A 207 31.98 16.45 -21.94
N MET A 208 31.89 16.22 -20.63
CA MET A 208 33.03 16.24 -19.71
C MET A 208 33.69 14.87 -19.49
N SER A 209 33.07 13.79 -19.98
CA SER A 209 33.54 12.42 -19.76
C SER A 209 34.13 11.77 -21.03
N VAL A 210 35.03 10.81 -20.79
CA VAL A 210 35.57 9.90 -21.82
C VAL A 210 34.94 8.52 -21.70
N SER A 211 35.09 7.67 -22.74
CA SER A 211 34.61 6.29 -22.68
C SER A 211 35.29 5.52 -21.54
N GLY A 212 34.52 4.73 -20.80
CA GLY A 212 34.93 4.02 -19.58
C GLY A 212 34.84 4.84 -18.29
N GLN A 213 34.33 6.08 -18.35
CA GLN A 213 34.13 6.90 -17.16
C GLN A 213 32.71 6.76 -16.62
N THR A 214 32.64 6.62 -15.29
CA THR A 214 31.40 6.51 -14.51
C THR A 214 31.23 7.73 -13.62
N LEU A 215 29.99 8.24 -13.52
CA LEU A 215 29.58 9.19 -12.49
C LEU A 215 28.52 8.55 -11.60
N GLU A 216 28.88 8.36 -10.32
CA GLU A 216 27.95 7.87 -9.30
C GLU A 216 27.36 9.03 -8.48
N CYS A 217 26.04 9.10 -8.44
CA CYS A 217 25.25 10.03 -7.65
C CYS A 217 24.52 9.24 -6.56
N ASN A 218 24.82 9.49 -5.29
CA ASN A 218 24.21 8.78 -4.17
C ASN A 218 23.55 9.77 -3.20
N SER A 219 22.22 9.83 -3.21
CA SER A 219 21.42 10.62 -2.28
C SER A 219 20.41 9.74 -1.52
N LEU A 220 19.78 10.31 -0.49
CA LEU A 220 18.79 9.59 0.33
C LEU A 220 17.52 9.20 -0.45
N LYS A 221 17.16 9.95 -1.51
CA LYS A 221 15.90 9.78 -2.24
C LYS A 221 16.09 9.28 -3.68
N MET A 222 17.28 9.43 -4.22
CA MET A 222 17.63 8.94 -5.55
C MET A 222 19.11 8.61 -5.65
N LYS A 223 19.37 7.44 -6.22
CA LYS A 223 20.69 6.93 -6.56
C LYS A 223 20.77 6.84 -8.07
N GLN A 224 21.85 7.28 -8.68
CA GLN A 224 22.01 7.22 -10.12
C GLN A 224 23.45 6.88 -10.47
N VAL A 225 23.61 6.12 -11.54
CA VAL A 225 24.88 5.90 -12.20
C VAL A 225 24.75 6.32 -13.66
N LEU A 226 25.68 7.16 -14.10
CA LEU A 226 25.88 7.53 -15.49
C LEU A 226 27.17 6.88 -15.97
N GLU A 227 27.10 6.12 -17.05
CA GLU A 227 28.24 5.41 -17.61
C GLU A 227 28.39 5.75 -19.08
N LYS A 228 29.57 6.22 -19.49
CA LYS A 228 29.90 6.42 -20.91
C LYS A 228 30.69 5.23 -21.41
N THR A 229 30.14 4.48 -22.37
CA THR A 229 30.68 3.20 -22.85
C THR A 229 30.52 3.07 -24.36
N SER A 230 31.16 2.10 -25.00
CA SER A 230 30.87 1.76 -26.41
C SER A 230 29.60 0.90 -26.52
N VAL A 231 28.99 0.87 -27.72
CA VAL A 231 27.85 -0.01 -28.02
C VAL A 231 28.21 -1.49 -27.84
N GLU A 232 29.45 -1.88 -28.16
CA GLU A 232 29.93 -3.25 -27.96
C GLU A 232 30.00 -3.64 -26.47
N GLU A 233 30.59 -2.78 -25.64
CA GLU A 233 30.75 -3.04 -24.20
C GLU A 233 29.42 -3.00 -23.43
N LEU A 234 28.39 -2.38 -24.00
CA LEU A 234 27.05 -2.33 -23.42
C LEU A 234 26.35 -3.70 -23.40
N SER A 235 26.64 -4.57 -24.37
CA SER A 235 26.06 -5.91 -24.44
C SER A 235 26.56 -6.79 -23.29
N GLY A 236 25.63 -7.31 -22.48
CA GLY A 236 25.94 -8.09 -21.28
C GLY A 236 26.38 -7.23 -20.08
N MET A 237 26.43 -5.90 -20.22
CA MET A 237 26.82 -5.01 -19.13
C MET A 237 25.80 -5.07 -17.99
N GLN A 238 26.31 -5.10 -16.76
CA GLN A 238 25.52 -4.94 -15.56
C GLN A 238 25.76 -3.57 -14.95
N LEU A 239 24.68 -2.79 -14.80
CA LEU A 239 24.75 -1.45 -14.25
C LEU A 239 23.76 -1.32 -13.08
N LEU A 240 24.30 -1.19 -11.88
CA LEU A 240 23.54 -1.12 -10.63
C LEU A 240 23.63 0.27 -10.00
N ALA A 241 22.55 0.70 -9.35
CA ALA A 241 22.55 1.94 -8.60
C ALA A 241 23.53 1.88 -7.41
N PRO A 242 24.23 2.98 -7.08
CA PRO A 242 25.27 3.01 -6.04
C PRO A 242 24.82 2.43 -4.69
N GLY A 243 25.52 1.39 -4.21
CA GLY A 243 25.22 0.71 -2.95
C GLY A 243 23.80 0.11 -2.90
N SER A 244 23.29 -0.40 -4.02
CA SER A 244 21.99 -1.06 -4.15
C SER A 244 22.10 -2.32 -5.01
N SER A 245 21.15 -3.25 -4.85
CA SER A 245 20.96 -4.37 -5.79
C SER A 245 20.12 -3.96 -7.00
N GLY A 246 19.52 -2.78 -6.99
CA GLY A 246 18.65 -2.28 -8.06
C GLY A 246 19.41 -1.79 -9.27
N GLY A 247 18.89 -2.09 -10.46
CA GLY A 247 19.50 -1.68 -11.72
C GLY A 247 19.10 -2.58 -12.89
N VAL A 248 19.99 -2.71 -13.86
CA VAL A 248 19.76 -3.45 -15.12
C VAL A 248 20.94 -4.34 -15.48
N ILE A 249 20.62 -5.48 -16.09
CA ILE A 249 21.56 -6.36 -16.78
C ILE A 249 21.09 -6.41 -18.24
N PHE A 250 21.92 -5.89 -19.15
CA PHE A 250 21.61 -5.85 -20.57
C PHE A 250 21.77 -7.23 -21.23
N PRO A 251 21.07 -7.49 -22.35
CA PRO A 251 21.23 -8.74 -23.09
C PRO A 251 22.65 -8.91 -23.63
N ASN A 252 23.10 -10.15 -23.79
CA ASN A 252 24.43 -10.45 -24.34
C ASN A 252 24.51 -10.17 -25.85
N THR A 253 23.37 -10.09 -26.53
CA THR A 253 23.31 -9.75 -27.96
C THR A 253 23.26 -8.24 -28.17
N SER A 254 23.86 -7.76 -29.26
CA SER A 254 23.68 -6.37 -29.69
C SER A 254 22.20 -6.08 -29.95
N PHE A 255 21.72 -4.95 -29.42
CA PHE A 255 20.31 -4.58 -29.44
C PHE A 255 20.05 -3.16 -29.95
N LEU A 256 21.09 -2.37 -30.17
CA LEU A 256 21.00 -1.02 -30.72
C LEU A 256 21.24 -1.07 -32.24
N ASN A 257 20.17 -1.33 -32.99
CA ASN A 257 20.24 -1.41 -34.45
C ASN A 257 20.53 -0.03 -35.06
N GLY A 258 21.55 0.05 -35.92
CA GLY A 258 21.87 1.25 -36.70
C GLY A 258 22.89 2.19 -36.07
N LEU A 259 23.52 1.80 -34.95
CA LEU A 259 24.71 2.46 -34.41
C LEU A 259 25.94 1.58 -34.67
N ASP A 260 27.09 2.20 -34.88
CA ASP A 260 28.36 1.49 -35.05
C ASP A 260 28.81 0.89 -33.70
N SER A 261 29.49 -0.25 -33.72
CA SER A 261 29.90 -0.95 -32.48
C SER A 261 30.85 -0.13 -31.60
N GLU A 262 31.65 0.73 -32.23
CA GLU A 262 32.62 1.63 -31.58
C GLU A 262 32.00 2.98 -31.18
N GLU A 263 30.73 3.24 -31.51
CA GLU A 263 30.09 4.51 -31.15
C GLU A 263 29.93 4.59 -29.63
N SER A 264 30.26 5.75 -29.04
CA SER A 264 30.10 5.97 -27.61
C SER A 264 28.66 6.31 -27.27
N VAL A 265 28.10 5.63 -26.28
CA VAL A 265 26.77 5.87 -25.71
C VAL A 265 26.89 6.19 -24.23
N VAL A 266 25.90 6.92 -23.71
CA VAL A 266 25.77 7.16 -22.26
C VAL A 266 24.55 6.44 -21.74
N VAL A 267 24.75 5.62 -20.71
CA VAL A 267 23.70 4.89 -20.00
C VAL A 267 23.45 5.54 -18.66
N ALA A 268 22.19 5.89 -18.41
CA ALA A 268 21.74 6.40 -17.14
C ALA A 268 20.82 5.38 -16.46
N VAL A 269 21.21 4.88 -15.30
CA VAL A 269 20.37 4.02 -14.45
C VAL A 269 20.11 4.76 -13.15
N SER A 270 18.84 5.04 -12.88
CA SER A 270 18.42 5.75 -11.68
C SER A 270 17.51 4.86 -10.83
N GLN A 271 17.75 4.83 -9.53
CA GLN A 271 16.88 4.26 -8.53
C GLN A 271 16.33 5.36 -7.63
N SER A 272 15.01 5.57 -7.61
CA SER A 272 14.37 6.50 -6.67
C SER A 272 13.48 5.77 -5.68
N THR A 273 13.32 6.36 -4.48
CA THR A 273 12.41 5.82 -3.44
C THR A 273 10.95 6.10 -3.75
N ASP A 274 10.69 7.06 -4.64
CA ASP A 274 9.37 7.46 -5.07
C ASP A 274 9.40 7.94 -6.53
N TYR A 275 8.23 8.13 -7.13
CA TYR A 275 8.12 8.59 -8.51
C TYR A 275 6.84 9.43 -8.72
N PRO A 276 6.88 10.47 -9.59
CA PRO A 276 5.67 11.21 -9.94
C PRO A 276 4.60 10.27 -10.52
N LEU A 277 3.32 10.51 -10.20
CA LEU A 277 2.19 9.66 -10.65
C LEU A 277 2.08 8.28 -9.95
N LYS A 278 2.50 8.15 -8.69
CA LYS A 278 2.31 6.94 -7.86
C LYS A 278 0.86 6.70 -7.39
N TYR A 279 -0.06 7.64 -7.64
CA TYR A 279 -1.45 7.59 -7.16
C TYR A 279 -2.48 7.70 -8.28
N SER A 280 -2.09 7.48 -9.54
CA SER A 280 -3.07 7.18 -10.59
C SER A 280 -3.81 5.86 -10.29
N GLU A 281 -4.90 5.60 -11.00
CA GLU A 281 -5.67 4.37 -10.85
C GLU A 281 -4.81 3.12 -11.07
N MET A 282 -4.00 3.10 -12.13
CA MET A 282 -3.10 1.96 -12.39
C MET A 282 -1.96 1.88 -11.37
N ALA A 283 -1.52 3.01 -10.82
CA ALA A 283 -0.48 3.05 -9.80
C ALA A 283 -0.92 2.47 -8.45
N LYS A 284 -2.23 2.22 -8.23
CA LYS A 284 -2.71 1.43 -7.08
C LYS A 284 -1.98 0.09 -6.96
N GLY A 285 -1.39 -0.43 -8.04
CA GLY A 285 -0.71 -1.73 -8.09
C GLY A 285 0.72 -1.70 -7.61
N ILE A 286 1.30 -0.52 -7.49
CA ILE A 286 2.68 -0.33 -7.04
C ILE A 286 2.71 -0.61 -5.54
N SER A 287 3.67 -1.44 -5.12
CA SER A 287 3.90 -1.69 -3.70
C SER A 287 4.24 -0.36 -3.00
N PRO A 288 3.72 -0.09 -1.80
CA PRO A 288 4.13 1.08 -1.02
C PRO A 288 5.63 1.04 -0.70
N TYR A 289 6.23 -0.16 -0.70
CA TYR A 289 7.66 -0.40 -0.48
C TYR A 289 8.43 -0.61 -1.79
N SER A 290 7.88 -0.34 -2.97
CA SER A 290 8.67 -0.43 -4.21
C SER A 290 9.59 0.78 -4.36
N ASN A 291 10.85 0.55 -4.70
CA ASN A 291 11.63 1.57 -5.38
C ASN A 291 11.27 1.62 -6.87
N PHE A 292 11.81 2.61 -7.58
CA PHE A 292 11.60 2.83 -9.00
C PHE A 292 12.93 2.79 -9.72
N ILE A 293 13.01 2.10 -10.85
CA ILE A 293 14.22 2.04 -11.68
C ILE A 293 13.93 2.73 -13.00
N THR A 294 14.66 3.79 -13.34
CA THR A 294 14.58 4.47 -14.64
C THR A 294 15.84 4.19 -15.43
N ILE A 295 15.68 3.76 -16.68
CA ILE A 295 16.80 3.47 -17.58
C ILE A 295 16.67 4.33 -18.82
N SER A 296 17.71 5.10 -19.13
CA SER A 296 17.79 5.92 -20.34
C SER A 296 19.11 5.69 -21.04
N LEU A 297 19.07 5.63 -22.37
CA LEU A 297 20.26 5.57 -23.23
C LEU A 297 20.34 6.83 -24.07
N TYR A 298 21.55 7.33 -24.29
CA TYR A 298 21.82 8.52 -25.10
C TYR A 298 22.94 8.23 -26.09
N SER A 299 22.78 8.72 -27.31
CA SER A 299 23.81 8.64 -28.36
C SER A 299 24.97 9.59 -28.07
N GLN A 300 26.03 9.51 -28.88
CA GLN A 300 27.16 10.44 -28.84
C GLN A 300 26.73 11.91 -29.03
N ASN A 301 25.61 12.15 -29.74
CA ASN A 301 25.05 13.48 -29.96
C ASN A 301 24.11 13.94 -28.84
N ASN A 302 24.11 13.25 -27.69
CA ASN A 302 23.21 13.50 -26.55
C ASN A 302 21.71 13.39 -26.90
N THR A 303 21.38 12.63 -27.96
CA THR A 303 19.99 12.33 -28.29
C THR A 303 19.56 11.08 -27.56
N LYS A 304 18.40 11.15 -26.88
CA LYS A 304 17.84 10.00 -26.18
C LYS A 304 17.45 8.90 -27.18
N ILE A 305 17.93 7.69 -26.95
CA ILE A 305 17.66 6.52 -27.79
C ILE A 305 16.42 5.81 -27.23
N SER A 306 15.35 5.78 -28.02
CA SER A 306 14.13 5.03 -27.66
C SER A 306 14.28 3.57 -28.09
N VAL A 307 14.22 2.67 -27.12
CA VAL A 307 14.21 1.22 -27.37
C VAL A 307 12.86 0.67 -26.94
N GLN A 308 12.05 0.25 -27.90
CA GLN A 308 10.68 -0.21 -27.67
C GLN A 308 10.53 -1.73 -27.77
N THR A 309 11.41 -2.40 -28.52
CA THR A 309 11.38 -3.86 -28.68
C THR A 309 12.79 -4.42 -28.79
N LEU A 310 13.28 -5.00 -27.70
CA LEU A 310 14.49 -5.82 -27.67
C LEU A 310 14.17 -7.24 -28.15
N PRO A 311 15.06 -7.88 -28.94
CA PRO A 311 14.90 -9.27 -29.36
C PRO A 311 15.04 -10.25 -28.18
N GLU A 312 15.92 -9.93 -27.23
CA GLU A 312 16.09 -10.63 -25.96
C GLU A 312 15.77 -9.65 -24.82
N PRO A 313 14.95 -10.04 -23.82
CA PRO A 313 14.59 -9.13 -22.74
C PRO A 313 15.78 -8.84 -21.83
N MET A 314 15.93 -7.58 -21.43
CA MET A 314 16.89 -7.19 -20.39
C MET A 314 16.32 -7.52 -19.01
N LYS A 315 17.20 -7.78 -18.03
CA LYS A 315 16.81 -8.06 -16.65
C LYS A 315 16.90 -6.80 -15.80
N VAL A 316 15.76 -6.33 -15.30
CA VAL A 316 15.63 -5.19 -14.39
C VAL A 316 15.39 -5.70 -12.98
N ILE A 317 16.18 -5.22 -12.02
CA ILE A 317 16.05 -5.57 -10.60
C ILE A 317 15.51 -4.36 -9.86
N ILE A 318 14.34 -4.51 -9.26
CA ILE A 318 13.63 -3.46 -8.52
C ILE A 318 13.66 -3.83 -7.03
N PRO A 319 14.55 -3.24 -6.22
CA PRO A 319 14.66 -3.55 -4.82
C PRO A 319 13.48 -2.96 -4.05
N ALA A 320 13.04 -3.64 -3.00
CA ALA A 320 12.11 -3.07 -2.05
C ALA A 320 12.80 -2.02 -1.16
N ASP A 321 12.01 -1.14 -0.58
CA ASP A 321 12.43 -0.18 0.43
C ASP A 321 13.00 -0.89 1.65
N ALA A 322 14.02 -0.29 2.28
CA ALA A 322 14.73 -0.90 3.41
C ALA A 322 13.82 -1.15 4.64
N ASN A 323 12.68 -0.47 4.73
CA ASN A 323 11.72 -0.64 5.82
C ASN A 323 10.72 -1.78 5.58
N ILE A 324 10.78 -2.46 4.43
CA ILE A 324 9.91 -3.61 4.16
C ILE A 324 10.16 -4.70 5.22
N LYS A 325 9.10 -5.11 5.89
CA LYS A 325 9.17 -6.23 6.83
C LYS A 325 9.04 -7.51 6.05
N GLU A 326 9.92 -8.46 6.31
CA GLU A 326 9.82 -9.79 5.73
C GLU A 326 8.42 -10.38 6.03
N PRO A 327 7.65 -10.76 5.00
CA PRO A 327 6.35 -11.39 5.20
C PRO A 327 6.53 -12.69 6.00
N LYS A 328 5.70 -12.93 7.02
CA LYS A 328 5.82 -14.19 7.77
C LYS A 328 5.46 -15.37 6.86
N SER A 329 6.27 -16.43 6.92
CA SER A 329 5.85 -17.72 6.36
C SER A 329 4.81 -18.36 7.28
N GLU A 330 3.88 -19.09 6.68
CA GLU A 330 2.89 -19.87 7.40
C GLU A 330 3.43 -21.28 7.61
N ASP A 331 3.53 -21.72 8.87
CA ASP A 331 3.90 -23.09 9.20
C ASP A 331 2.70 -24.00 8.98
N THR A 332 2.85 -24.96 8.09
CA THR A 332 1.79 -25.86 7.68
C THR A 332 2.05 -27.27 8.21
N ASN A 333 1.05 -27.80 8.92
CA ASN A 333 0.92 -29.25 9.13
C ASN A 333 0.00 -29.80 8.03
N PRO A 334 0.56 -30.37 6.95
CA PRO A 334 -0.20 -30.62 5.74
C PRO A 334 -1.19 -31.78 5.92
N ILE A 335 -2.46 -31.51 5.60
CA ILE A 335 -3.55 -32.48 5.68
C ILE A 335 -4.33 -32.44 4.37
N ILE A 336 -4.54 -33.62 3.78
CA ILE A 336 -5.45 -33.80 2.66
C ILE A 336 -6.80 -34.25 3.22
N ALA A 337 -7.84 -33.46 2.97
CA ALA A 337 -9.20 -33.78 3.42
C ALA A 337 -9.67 -35.12 2.85
N SER A 338 -10.56 -35.83 3.56
CA SER A 338 -11.00 -37.18 3.18
C SER A 338 -11.73 -37.27 1.84
N TRP A 339 -12.25 -36.15 1.34
CA TRP A 339 -12.93 -36.03 0.05
C TRP A 339 -12.05 -35.46 -1.06
N ASN A 340 -10.78 -35.15 -0.78
CA ASN A 340 -9.84 -34.60 -1.75
C ASN A 340 -8.59 -35.48 -1.85
N ASN A 341 -7.78 -35.29 -2.89
CA ASN A 341 -6.53 -36.02 -3.09
C ASN A 341 -5.29 -35.12 -3.17
N ILE A 342 -5.49 -33.81 -3.04
CA ILE A 342 -4.46 -32.77 -2.99
C ILE A 342 -4.79 -31.78 -1.87
N MET A 343 -3.77 -31.19 -1.27
CA MET A 343 -3.93 -30.06 -0.34
C MET A 343 -4.04 -28.77 -1.17
N ILE A 344 -4.86 -27.80 -0.74
CA ILE A 344 -5.16 -26.60 -1.53
C ILE A 344 -4.78 -25.33 -0.77
N TYR A 345 -4.10 -24.43 -1.45
CA TYR A 345 -3.92 -23.02 -1.10
C TYR A 345 -4.80 -22.15 -2.00
N VAL A 346 -5.24 -21.02 -1.44
CA VAL A 346 -6.10 -20.06 -2.13
C VAL A 346 -5.37 -18.74 -2.25
N VAL A 347 -5.30 -18.21 -3.46
CA VAL A 347 -4.61 -16.94 -3.75
C VAL A 347 -5.56 -16.04 -4.50
N ASN A 348 -5.81 -14.83 -4.01
CA ASN A 348 -6.60 -13.87 -4.76
C ASN A 348 -5.71 -13.03 -5.68
N VAL A 349 -6.05 -12.99 -6.96
CA VAL A 349 -5.39 -12.17 -7.98
C VAL A 349 -6.31 -11.01 -8.31
N ASP A 350 -6.08 -9.87 -7.68
CA ASP A 350 -6.93 -8.68 -7.86
C ASP A 350 -6.69 -7.97 -9.20
N ARG A 351 -5.59 -8.27 -9.88
CA ARG A 351 -5.11 -7.51 -11.04
C ARG A 351 -4.68 -8.41 -12.18
N PRO A 352 -5.03 -8.05 -13.43
CA PRO A 352 -4.63 -8.80 -14.61
C PRO A 352 -3.12 -8.74 -14.79
N GLN A 353 -2.53 -9.73 -15.45
CA GLN A 353 -1.09 -9.83 -15.73
C GLN A 353 -0.21 -9.81 -14.47
N SER A 354 -0.73 -10.37 -13.38
CA SER A 354 0.05 -10.65 -12.17
C SER A 354 0.76 -11.99 -12.28
N ALA A 355 1.87 -12.15 -11.57
CA ALA A 355 2.52 -13.43 -11.33
C ALA A 355 2.21 -13.91 -9.90
N VAL A 356 2.08 -15.22 -9.74
CA VAL A 356 1.86 -15.87 -8.44
C VAL A 356 3.10 -16.66 -8.07
N ILE A 357 3.64 -16.39 -6.87
CA ILE A 357 4.85 -17.03 -6.37
C ILE A 357 4.55 -17.64 -5.00
N ALA A 358 4.91 -18.91 -4.82
CA ALA A 358 4.92 -19.58 -3.52
C ALA A 358 6.33 -20.09 -3.21
N GLU A 359 6.92 -19.58 -2.12
CA GLU A 359 8.21 -19.98 -1.59
C GLU A 359 8.03 -20.95 -0.43
N PHE A 360 8.84 -22.01 -0.40
CA PHE A 360 8.83 -22.99 0.70
C PHE A 360 10.17 -23.00 1.45
N PRO A 361 10.39 -22.05 2.38
CA PRO A 361 11.67 -21.91 3.08
C PRO A 361 11.95 -23.12 3.98
N GLY A 362 13.21 -23.55 4.03
CA GLY A 362 13.68 -24.58 4.96
C GLY A 362 13.24 -26.02 4.63
N LEU A 363 12.68 -26.27 3.45
CA LEU A 363 12.35 -27.63 3.01
C LEU A 363 13.59 -28.52 2.91
N ARG A 364 13.42 -29.79 3.28
CA ARG A 364 14.46 -30.80 3.07
C ARG A 364 14.62 -31.10 1.57
N LYS A 365 15.87 -31.21 1.11
CA LYS A 365 16.24 -31.32 -0.31
C LYS A 365 15.90 -32.67 -0.96
N ASP A 366 15.46 -33.66 -0.19
CA ASP A 366 15.12 -35.03 -0.62
C ASP A 366 13.63 -35.22 -0.96
N ARG A 367 12.84 -34.14 -0.95
CA ARG A 367 11.40 -34.16 -1.19
C ARG A 367 11.08 -33.53 -2.55
N GLN A 368 10.11 -34.11 -3.26
CA GLN A 368 9.53 -33.53 -4.47
C GLN A 368 8.02 -33.42 -4.33
N PHE A 369 7.45 -32.34 -4.84
CA PHE A 369 6.02 -32.06 -4.79
C PHE A 369 5.46 -31.92 -6.20
N LEU A 370 4.26 -32.44 -6.40
CA LEU A 370 3.39 -32.10 -7.53
C LEU A 370 2.62 -30.84 -7.16
N MET A 371 2.80 -29.79 -7.96
CA MET A 371 2.11 -28.52 -7.83
C MET A 371 1.18 -28.33 -9.02
N MET A 372 -0.06 -27.93 -8.76
CA MET A 372 -1.04 -27.63 -9.81
C MET A 372 -1.84 -26.39 -9.47
N ALA A 373 -2.29 -25.65 -10.46
CA ALA A 373 -3.15 -24.51 -10.26
C ALA A 373 -4.32 -24.50 -11.23
N LYS A 374 -5.44 -23.95 -10.76
CA LYS A 374 -6.63 -23.69 -11.57
C LYS A 374 -7.23 -22.33 -11.22
N PHE A 375 -7.65 -21.61 -12.25
CA PHE A 375 -8.17 -20.26 -12.16
C PHE A 375 -9.70 -20.29 -11.99
N GLY A 376 -10.19 -19.69 -10.91
CA GLY A 376 -11.62 -19.58 -10.58
C GLY A 376 -12.29 -20.86 -10.08
N LYS A 377 -11.64 -22.03 -10.23
CA LYS A 377 -12.13 -23.33 -9.77
C LYS A 377 -11.00 -24.13 -9.15
N LEU A 378 -11.36 -25.16 -8.39
CA LEU A 378 -10.39 -26.06 -7.76
C LEU A 378 -9.70 -26.92 -8.83
N PRO A 379 -8.39 -27.17 -8.70
CA PRO A 379 -7.75 -28.21 -9.47
C PRO A 379 -8.31 -29.58 -9.05
N ILE A 380 -8.53 -30.48 -10.01
CA ILE A 380 -9.10 -31.82 -9.78
C ILE A 380 -8.21 -32.84 -10.46
N ILE A 381 -7.76 -33.84 -9.70
CA ILE A 381 -7.25 -35.11 -10.21
C ILE A 381 -8.41 -36.11 -10.11
N ALA A 382 -9.10 -36.35 -11.21
CA ALA A 382 -10.29 -37.18 -11.26
C ALA A 382 -9.94 -38.68 -11.25
N ILE A 383 -10.95 -39.55 -11.26
CA ILE A 383 -10.72 -40.99 -11.46
C ILE A 383 -10.43 -41.27 -12.93
N ASP A 384 -11.20 -40.65 -13.83
CA ASP A 384 -10.97 -40.68 -15.27
C ASP A 384 -10.01 -39.54 -15.66
N PRO A 385 -8.88 -39.83 -16.32
CA PRO A 385 -7.95 -38.81 -16.80
C PRO A 385 -8.56 -37.72 -17.70
N THR A 386 -9.67 -38.01 -18.39
CA THR A 386 -10.32 -37.00 -19.24
C THR A 386 -11.02 -35.90 -18.45
N ASP A 387 -11.28 -36.15 -17.15
CA ASP A 387 -11.99 -35.24 -16.26
C ASP A 387 -11.03 -34.39 -15.39
N ASP A 388 -9.71 -34.52 -15.60
CA ASP A 388 -8.72 -33.72 -14.90
C ASP A 388 -8.88 -32.23 -15.23
N GLN A 389 -8.83 -31.41 -14.18
CA GLN A 389 -8.98 -29.97 -14.31
C GLN A 389 -7.79 -29.26 -13.69
N CYS A 390 -6.98 -28.63 -14.53
CA CYS A 390 -6.00 -27.64 -14.11
C CYS A 390 -5.68 -26.72 -15.29
N ASP A 391 -5.09 -25.56 -15.00
CA ASP A 391 -4.61 -24.63 -16.02
C ASP A 391 -3.07 -24.57 -16.02
N TYR A 392 -2.42 -24.97 -14.92
CA TYR A 392 -0.97 -25.06 -14.78
C TYR A 392 -0.56 -26.25 -13.90
N VAL A 393 0.55 -26.92 -14.22
CA VAL A 393 1.12 -28.03 -13.43
C VAL A 393 2.62 -28.06 -13.55
N THR A 394 3.31 -28.37 -12.45
CA THR A 394 4.77 -28.47 -12.40
C THR A 394 5.23 -29.34 -11.23
N LEU A 395 6.49 -29.78 -11.27
CA LEU A 395 7.16 -30.43 -10.14
C LEU A 395 7.99 -29.43 -9.34
N LEU A 396 8.12 -29.68 -8.05
CA LEU A 396 8.92 -28.86 -7.14
C LEU A 396 9.83 -29.71 -6.24
N PRO A 397 11.16 -29.77 -6.47
CA PRO A 397 11.88 -29.18 -7.60
C PRO A 397 11.47 -29.76 -8.96
N GLN A 398 11.86 -29.08 -10.05
CA GLN A 398 11.54 -29.56 -11.40
C GLN A 398 12.27 -30.88 -11.70
N SER A 399 13.50 -31.06 -11.20
CA SER A 399 14.13 -32.37 -11.11
C SER A 399 14.85 -32.61 -9.79
N MET A 400 14.80 -33.84 -9.30
CA MET A 400 15.56 -34.25 -8.13
C MET A 400 17.08 -34.18 -8.35
N THR A 401 17.52 -34.24 -9.61
CA THR A 401 18.93 -34.13 -10.01
C THR A 401 19.43 -32.70 -10.19
N GLU A 402 18.54 -31.69 -10.08
CA GLU A 402 18.91 -30.28 -10.17
C GLU A 402 19.92 -29.89 -9.09
N ASN A 403 20.60 -28.76 -9.33
CA ASN A 403 21.52 -28.17 -8.38
C ASN A 403 20.86 -28.02 -7.00
N LEU A 404 21.43 -28.68 -5.99
CA LEU A 404 20.93 -28.68 -4.61
C LEU A 404 21.04 -27.29 -3.97
N ASP A 405 21.92 -26.42 -4.49
CA ASP A 405 22.16 -25.08 -3.95
C ASP A 405 21.41 -23.99 -4.70
N ASP A 406 20.54 -24.36 -5.65
CA ASP A 406 19.63 -23.41 -6.28
C ASP A 406 18.64 -22.85 -5.25
N LYS A 407 18.68 -21.53 -5.06
CA LYS A 407 17.77 -20.79 -4.16
C LYS A 407 16.31 -20.86 -4.63
N ASN A 408 16.09 -21.11 -5.92
CA ASN A 408 14.76 -21.20 -6.52
C ASN A 408 14.22 -22.65 -6.57
N ARG A 409 14.99 -23.64 -6.07
CA ARG A 409 14.65 -25.08 -6.12
C ARG A 409 13.23 -25.40 -5.62
N TYR A 410 12.80 -24.73 -4.54
CA TYR A 410 11.47 -24.87 -3.95
C TYR A 410 10.63 -23.59 -4.10
N ARG A 411 10.64 -22.98 -5.29
CA ARG A 411 9.70 -21.92 -5.68
C ARG A 411 8.70 -22.40 -6.73
N PHE A 412 7.43 -22.39 -6.36
CA PHE A 412 6.35 -22.50 -7.33
C PHE A 412 6.07 -21.11 -7.92
N TYR A 413 6.06 -21.02 -9.25
CA TYR A 413 5.97 -19.75 -9.97
C TYR A 413 5.07 -19.89 -11.20
N ILE A 414 4.00 -19.11 -11.22
CA ILE A 414 3.14 -18.94 -12.39
C ILE A 414 3.42 -17.54 -12.94
N ASN A 415 3.95 -17.47 -14.15
CA ASN A 415 4.29 -16.20 -14.78
C ASN A 415 3.02 -15.39 -15.15
N ASN A 416 3.19 -14.09 -15.36
CA ASN A 416 2.10 -13.20 -15.73
C ASN A 416 1.48 -13.50 -17.10
N THR A 417 2.23 -14.12 -18.02
CA THR A 417 1.69 -14.51 -19.34
C THR A 417 0.70 -15.68 -19.27
N ILE A 418 0.89 -16.61 -18.32
CA ILE A 418 -0.01 -17.75 -18.10
C ILE A 418 -1.30 -17.27 -17.41
N ILE A 419 -1.18 -16.40 -16.41
CA ILE A 419 -2.35 -15.80 -15.74
C ILE A 419 -3.14 -14.91 -16.71
N GLY A 420 -2.44 -14.16 -17.58
CA GLY A 420 -3.07 -13.31 -18.59
C GLY A 420 -4.00 -12.29 -17.95
N ASN A 421 -5.20 -12.11 -18.49
CA ASN A 421 -6.17 -11.14 -17.95
C ASN A 421 -7.08 -11.69 -16.84
N PHE A 422 -6.78 -12.86 -16.28
CA PHE A 422 -7.58 -13.43 -15.21
C PHE A 422 -7.46 -12.58 -13.93
N THR A 423 -8.61 -12.26 -13.34
CA THR A 423 -8.73 -11.71 -11.99
C THR A 423 -9.70 -12.57 -11.18
N GLY A 424 -9.43 -12.69 -9.89
CA GLY A 424 -10.16 -13.54 -8.96
C GLY A 424 -9.28 -14.62 -8.33
N VAL A 425 -9.92 -15.69 -7.88
CA VAL A 425 -9.27 -16.68 -7.02
C VAL A 425 -8.52 -17.73 -7.84
N VAL A 426 -7.24 -17.92 -7.55
CA VAL A 426 -6.38 -19.01 -8.04
C VAL A 426 -6.24 -20.06 -6.94
N TYR A 427 -6.63 -21.29 -7.25
CA TYR A 427 -6.50 -22.43 -6.33
C TYR A 427 -5.24 -23.21 -6.68
N ILE A 428 -4.32 -23.36 -5.72
CA ILE A 428 -3.04 -24.05 -5.88
C ILE A 428 -3.10 -25.37 -5.11
N GLY A 429 -3.10 -26.49 -5.83
CA GLY A 429 -2.97 -27.83 -5.28
C GLY A 429 -1.51 -28.23 -5.06
N ILE A 430 -1.22 -28.86 -3.92
CA ILE A 430 0.08 -29.45 -3.57
C ILE A 430 -0.08 -30.89 -3.09
N ARG A 431 0.83 -31.76 -3.53
CA ARG A 431 0.99 -33.13 -3.03
C ARG A 431 2.46 -33.53 -3.03
N GLU A 432 2.92 -34.17 -1.97
CA GLU A 432 4.26 -34.76 -1.92
C GLU A 432 4.30 -36.10 -2.67
N LEU A 433 5.35 -36.31 -3.46
CA LEU A 433 5.55 -37.49 -4.30
C LEU A 433 6.36 -38.56 -3.58
N ASN A 434 6.10 -39.82 -3.94
CA ASN A 434 6.93 -40.95 -3.54
C ASN A 434 8.21 -41.01 -4.38
N SER A 435 9.24 -41.70 -3.88
CA SER A 435 10.50 -41.88 -4.63
C SER A 435 10.35 -42.58 -5.99
N THR A 436 9.27 -43.35 -6.18
CA THR A 436 8.93 -43.99 -7.46
C THR A 436 8.24 -43.05 -8.45
N GLU A 437 7.72 -41.93 -7.96
CA GLU A 437 6.99 -40.90 -8.73
C GLU A 437 7.88 -39.69 -9.02
N PHE A 438 9.11 -39.68 -8.50
CA PHE A 438 10.05 -38.59 -8.73
C PHE A 438 10.35 -38.41 -10.21
N ASP A 439 10.51 -37.15 -10.60
CA ASP A 439 10.82 -36.73 -11.97
C ASP A 439 9.83 -37.29 -13.00
N MET A 440 8.56 -37.46 -12.60
CA MET A 440 7.50 -37.90 -13.49
C MET A 440 7.32 -36.96 -14.68
N ASP A 441 7.00 -37.53 -15.85
CA ASP A 441 6.78 -36.76 -17.06
C ASP A 441 5.45 -35.98 -17.02
N LEU A 442 5.54 -34.65 -17.06
CA LEU A 442 4.42 -33.72 -17.12
C LEU A 442 4.20 -33.12 -18.52
N SER A 443 4.84 -33.66 -19.57
CA SER A 443 4.73 -33.15 -20.95
C SER A 443 3.30 -33.10 -21.50
N LYS A 444 2.41 -33.96 -20.98
CA LYS A 444 0.97 -33.99 -21.34
C LYS A 444 0.10 -33.11 -20.44
N GLY A 445 0.69 -32.25 -19.62
CA GLY A 445 -0.02 -31.42 -18.65
C GLY A 445 -0.77 -32.28 -17.62
N CYS A 446 -1.98 -31.86 -17.23
CA CYS A 446 -2.73 -32.54 -16.18
C CYS A 446 -3.39 -33.86 -16.58
N VAL A 447 -3.40 -34.22 -17.86
CA VAL A 447 -4.16 -35.39 -18.35
C VAL A 447 -3.48 -36.73 -18.00
N SER A 448 -2.21 -36.74 -17.59
CA SER A 448 -1.48 -38.00 -17.30
C SER A 448 -1.00 -38.12 -15.87
N LEU A 449 -1.69 -37.49 -14.91
CA LEU A 449 -1.29 -37.54 -13.50
C LEU A 449 -1.62 -38.91 -12.86
N PRO A 450 -0.79 -39.38 -11.91
CA PRO A 450 -1.08 -40.57 -11.12
C PRO A 450 -2.39 -40.40 -10.35
N ARG A 451 -3.12 -41.50 -10.17
CA ARG A 451 -4.39 -41.51 -9.44
C ARG A 451 -4.12 -41.76 -7.97
N TYR A 452 -4.64 -40.86 -7.15
CA TYR A 452 -4.49 -40.92 -5.71
C TYR A 452 -5.85 -41.16 -5.05
N ALA A 453 -5.89 -42.03 -4.05
CA ALA A 453 -7.10 -42.21 -3.26
C ALA A 453 -7.36 -40.99 -2.37
N ASN A 454 -8.62 -40.61 -2.22
CA ASN A 454 -9.01 -39.46 -1.41
C ASN A 454 -8.62 -39.66 0.07
N GLY A 455 -8.21 -38.58 0.74
CA GLY A 455 -7.75 -38.62 2.12
C GLY A 455 -6.39 -39.29 2.33
N THR A 456 -5.70 -39.74 1.28
CA THR A 456 -4.33 -40.27 1.43
C THR A 456 -3.35 -39.14 1.65
N ASN A 457 -2.85 -39.02 2.88
CA ASN A 457 -1.83 -38.06 3.27
C ASN A 457 -0.44 -38.72 3.18
N TYR A 458 0.37 -38.34 2.19
CA TYR A 458 1.77 -38.76 2.05
C TYR A 458 2.74 -37.60 2.28
N PHE A 459 2.49 -36.75 3.28
CA PHE A 459 3.48 -35.73 3.64
C PHE A 459 4.49 -36.31 4.65
N THR A 460 5.77 -36.31 4.29
CA THR A 460 6.85 -36.87 5.14
C THR A 460 7.23 -35.93 6.30
N GLY A 461 6.73 -34.69 6.28
CA GLY A 461 6.89 -33.74 7.37
C GLY A 461 6.25 -32.39 7.07
N ASN A 462 6.24 -31.54 8.10
CA ASN A 462 5.75 -30.16 8.00
C ASN A 462 6.63 -29.33 7.06
N PHE A 463 6.09 -28.21 6.62
CA PHE A 463 6.80 -27.21 5.84
C PHE A 463 6.21 -25.83 6.10
N SER A 464 6.99 -24.80 5.83
CA SER A 464 6.50 -23.43 5.85
C SER A 464 6.29 -22.96 4.42
N VAL A 465 5.25 -22.16 4.17
CA VAL A 465 4.98 -21.59 2.85
C VAL A 465 4.76 -20.08 2.96
N ARG A 466 5.19 -19.35 1.94
CA ARG A 466 4.91 -17.92 1.78
C ARG A 466 4.42 -17.70 0.36
N ILE A 467 3.23 -17.14 0.21
CA ILE A 467 2.61 -16.89 -1.09
C ILE A 467 2.38 -15.39 -1.28
N TYR A 468 2.72 -14.88 -2.45
CA TYR A 468 2.50 -13.47 -2.81
C TYR A 468 2.23 -13.31 -4.30
N VAL A 469 1.53 -12.22 -4.61
CA VAL A 469 1.19 -11.83 -5.98
C VAL A 469 1.94 -10.55 -6.32
N THR A 470 2.55 -10.52 -7.49
CA THR A 470 3.43 -9.42 -7.90
C THR A 470 3.27 -9.09 -9.39
N GLN A 471 3.65 -7.87 -9.77
CA GLN A 471 3.56 -7.36 -11.14
C GLN A 471 4.80 -6.51 -11.46
N CYS A 472 5.16 -6.45 -12.73
CA CYS A 472 6.12 -5.47 -13.25
C CYS A 472 5.33 -4.33 -13.91
N LEU A 473 5.35 -3.16 -13.28
CA LEU A 473 4.70 -1.96 -13.80
C LEU A 473 5.71 -1.07 -14.49
N VAL A 474 5.32 -0.49 -15.62
CA VAL A 474 6.18 0.31 -16.47
C VAL A 474 5.49 1.58 -16.94
N ILE A 475 6.26 2.64 -17.09
CA ILE A 475 5.77 3.91 -17.62
C ILE A 475 6.80 4.53 -18.56
N SER A 476 6.41 4.74 -19.81
CA SER A 476 7.23 5.45 -20.79
C SER A 476 7.11 6.96 -20.62
N ASP A 477 8.05 7.72 -21.17
CA ASP A 477 8.08 9.19 -21.06
C ASP A 477 6.82 9.87 -21.59
N THR A 478 6.19 9.29 -22.61
CA THR A 478 4.99 9.83 -23.26
C THR A 478 3.68 9.34 -22.63
N GLN A 479 3.73 8.33 -21.77
CA GLN A 479 2.55 7.78 -21.12
C GLN A 479 2.19 8.56 -19.85
N THR A 480 0.90 8.82 -19.70
CA THR A 480 0.30 9.48 -18.54
C THR A 480 -0.01 8.52 -17.40
N ASP A 481 0.08 7.21 -17.63
CA ASP A 481 -0.19 6.18 -16.61
C ASP A 481 0.63 4.90 -16.83
N TRP A 482 0.68 4.05 -15.79
CA TRP A 482 1.42 2.80 -15.73
C TRP A 482 0.76 1.68 -16.55
N THR A 483 1.58 0.82 -17.11
CA THR A 483 1.16 -0.37 -17.86
C THR A 483 2.00 -1.58 -17.43
N THR A 484 1.62 -2.77 -17.87
CA THR A 484 2.36 -4.03 -17.65
C THR A 484 2.97 -4.59 -18.93
N ASN A 485 2.85 -3.85 -20.04
CA ASN A 485 3.19 -4.32 -21.37
C ASN A 485 4.70 -4.46 -21.57
N GLY A 486 5.11 -5.52 -22.27
CA GLY A 486 6.51 -5.74 -22.62
C GLY A 486 7.40 -6.19 -21.46
N CYS A 487 6.83 -6.62 -20.33
CA CYS A 487 7.56 -7.14 -19.18
C CYS A 487 6.97 -8.45 -18.65
N VAL A 488 7.86 -9.34 -18.21
CA VAL A 488 7.54 -10.60 -17.55
C VAL A 488 8.21 -10.64 -16.19
N VAL A 489 7.46 -10.96 -15.13
CA VAL A 489 8.03 -11.11 -13.78
C VAL A 489 8.96 -12.32 -13.77
N GLY A 490 10.16 -12.25 -13.22
CA GLY A 490 11.10 -13.38 -13.11
C GLY A 490 10.87 -14.28 -11.89
N ILE A 491 11.23 -15.57 -12.00
CA ILE A 491 11.21 -16.55 -10.89
C ILE A 491 12.12 -16.16 -9.70
N GLU A 492 13.12 -15.33 -9.97
CA GLU A 492 14.08 -14.82 -8.98
C GLU A 492 13.45 -13.77 -8.04
N THR A 493 12.25 -13.29 -8.37
CA THR A 493 11.48 -12.34 -7.55
C THR A 493 11.26 -12.89 -6.14
N SER A 494 11.49 -12.03 -5.14
CA SER A 494 11.43 -12.36 -3.72
C SER A 494 10.80 -11.21 -2.95
N TRP A 495 10.59 -11.38 -1.64
CA TRP A 495 10.00 -10.34 -0.80
C TRP A 495 10.81 -9.03 -0.73
N PHE A 496 12.11 -9.04 -0.99
CA PHE A 496 12.96 -7.85 -0.91
C PHE A 496 13.33 -7.26 -2.29
N GLN A 497 12.96 -7.93 -3.39
CA GLN A 497 13.19 -7.42 -4.74
C GLN A 497 12.28 -8.08 -5.78
N VAL A 498 11.78 -7.29 -6.72
CA VAL A 498 11.06 -7.74 -7.90
C VAL A 498 12.02 -7.79 -9.08
N VAL A 499 12.07 -8.90 -9.79
CA VAL A 499 12.89 -9.06 -10.99
C VAL A 499 11.98 -9.04 -12.21
N CYS A 500 12.27 -8.20 -13.19
CA CYS A 500 11.47 -8.03 -14.40
C CYS A 500 12.32 -8.26 -15.64
N TYR A 501 11.83 -9.08 -16.57
CA TYR A 501 12.41 -9.29 -17.89
C TYR A 501 11.63 -8.44 -18.90
N CYS A 502 12.25 -7.37 -19.40
CA CYS A 502 11.55 -6.33 -20.16
C CYS A 502 12.18 -6.09 -21.54
N THR A 503 11.37 -5.71 -22.53
CA THR A 503 11.82 -5.50 -23.92
C THR A 503 11.95 -4.03 -24.33
N HIS A 504 11.83 -3.09 -23.39
CA HIS A 504 11.88 -1.66 -23.67
C HIS A 504 12.58 -0.91 -22.54
N LEU A 505 13.10 0.29 -22.81
CA LEU A 505 13.74 1.16 -21.82
C LEU A 505 12.75 2.21 -21.33
N THR A 506 12.33 2.09 -20.07
CA THR A 506 11.34 2.98 -19.45
C THR A 506 11.64 3.13 -17.94
N THR A 507 10.67 3.63 -17.18
CA THR A 507 10.69 3.54 -15.72
C THR A 507 9.89 2.34 -15.24
N PHE A 508 10.45 1.59 -14.30
CA PHE A 508 9.93 0.34 -13.76
C PHE A 508 9.60 0.46 -12.28
N ALA A 509 8.50 -0.16 -11.86
CA ALA A 509 8.08 -0.31 -10.47
C ALA A 509 7.60 -1.74 -10.18
N GLY A 510 7.81 -2.20 -8.96
CA GLY A 510 7.33 -3.49 -8.47
C GLY A 510 5.93 -3.38 -7.89
N GLY A 511 5.01 -4.20 -8.38
CA GLY A 511 3.72 -4.40 -7.73
C GLY A 511 3.80 -5.51 -6.68
N TRP A 512 3.15 -5.32 -5.53
CA TRP A 512 3.13 -6.33 -4.48
C TRP A 512 1.80 -6.37 -3.74
N VAL A 513 1.22 -7.56 -3.66
CA VAL A 513 0.06 -7.86 -2.80
C VAL A 513 0.44 -9.04 -1.92
N VAL A 514 0.50 -8.80 -0.61
CA VAL A 514 0.54 -9.90 0.37
C VAL A 514 -0.88 -10.44 0.44
N VAL A 515 -1.06 -11.69 0.04
CA VAL A 515 -2.36 -12.34 0.16
C VAL A 515 -2.48 -12.88 1.58
N PRO A 516 -3.34 -12.29 2.44
CA PRO A 516 -3.72 -13.00 3.66
C PRO A 516 -4.38 -14.31 3.25
N ASN A 517 -3.98 -15.42 3.86
CA ASN A 517 -4.59 -16.71 3.60
C ASN A 517 -6.06 -16.61 4.03
N THR A 518 -6.97 -16.43 3.07
CA THR A 518 -8.40 -16.36 3.35
C THR A 518 -8.97 -17.76 3.27
N ILE A 519 -9.59 -18.20 4.37
CA ILE A 519 -10.40 -19.41 4.34
C ILE A 519 -11.55 -19.13 3.37
N ASP A 520 -11.59 -19.85 2.25
CA ASP A 520 -12.72 -19.79 1.34
C ASP A 520 -13.94 -20.48 1.97
N TRP A 521 -14.71 -19.68 2.70
CA TRP A 521 -15.92 -20.13 3.35
C TRP A 521 -16.95 -20.66 2.34
N SER A 522 -16.96 -20.17 1.09
CA SER A 522 -17.88 -20.67 0.07
C SER A 522 -17.57 -22.12 -0.30
N TYR A 523 -16.29 -22.47 -0.43
CA TYR A 523 -15.85 -23.84 -0.61
C TYR A 523 -16.16 -24.72 0.61
N VAL A 524 -15.84 -24.23 1.82
CA VAL A 524 -16.12 -24.94 3.07
C VAL A 524 -17.60 -25.28 3.17
N PHE A 525 -18.51 -24.35 2.85
CA PHE A 525 -19.94 -24.60 2.90
C PHE A 525 -20.48 -25.45 1.74
N ALA A 526 -19.91 -25.32 0.53
CA ALA A 526 -20.32 -26.11 -0.62
C ALA A 526 -19.95 -27.60 -0.49
N ASN A 527 -18.86 -27.90 0.23
CA ASN A 527 -18.34 -29.26 0.43
C ASN A 527 -18.47 -29.75 1.88
N ALA A 528 -19.09 -28.96 2.75
CA ALA A 528 -19.47 -29.42 4.09
C ALA A 528 -20.57 -30.47 3.92
N ASP A 529 -20.23 -31.74 4.14
CA ASP A 529 -21.23 -32.79 4.25
C ASP A 529 -21.88 -32.70 5.64
N PHE A 530 -22.95 -31.89 5.73
CA PHE A 530 -23.70 -31.63 6.96
C PHE A 530 -24.24 -32.90 7.66
N LEU A 531 -24.27 -34.03 6.97
CA LEU A 531 -24.73 -35.31 7.50
C LEU A 531 -23.63 -36.11 8.20
N THR A 532 -22.34 -35.80 7.97
CA THR A 532 -21.23 -36.56 8.56
C THR A 532 -20.97 -36.22 10.04
N ASN A 533 -21.22 -34.98 10.45
CA ASN A 533 -20.99 -34.52 11.84
C ASN A 533 -22.13 -33.63 12.36
N PRO A 534 -23.36 -34.15 12.50
CA PRO A 534 -24.54 -33.37 12.91
C PRO A 534 -24.39 -32.73 14.30
N THR A 535 -23.56 -33.33 15.16
CA THR A 535 -23.35 -32.90 16.55
C THR A 535 -22.85 -31.46 16.64
N ILE A 536 -21.89 -31.05 15.81
CA ILE A 536 -21.32 -29.69 15.84
C ILE A 536 -22.42 -28.67 15.50
N TYR A 537 -23.18 -28.91 14.43
CA TYR A 537 -24.24 -28.00 14.00
C TYR A 537 -25.37 -27.88 15.02
N ILE A 538 -25.80 -29.00 15.61
CA ILE A 538 -26.82 -28.99 16.68
C ILE A 538 -26.33 -28.15 17.86
N THR A 539 -25.07 -28.30 18.29
CA THR A 539 -24.54 -27.53 19.42
C THR A 539 -24.49 -26.02 19.15
N VAL A 540 -24.09 -25.61 17.94
CA VAL A 540 -24.04 -24.19 17.54
C VAL A 540 -25.45 -23.60 17.47
N ILE A 541 -26.40 -24.31 16.86
CA ILE A 541 -27.79 -23.86 16.73
C ILE A 541 -28.45 -23.71 18.11
N VAL A 542 -28.29 -24.69 18.99
CA VAL A 542 -28.84 -24.64 20.36
C VAL A 542 -28.24 -23.47 21.15
N THR A 543 -26.93 -23.26 21.03
CA THR A 543 -26.25 -22.16 21.72
C THR A 543 -26.72 -20.80 21.19
N ALA A 544 -26.85 -20.64 19.88
CA ALA A 544 -27.37 -19.43 19.26
C ALA A 544 -28.83 -19.14 19.66
N ALA A 545 -29.68 -20.17 19.69
CA ALA A 545 -31.07 -20.03 20.13
C ALA A 545 -31.17 -19.60 21.61
N LEU A 546 -30.38 -20.22 22.49
CA LEU A 546 -30.30 -19.81 23.90
C LEU A 546 -29.85 -18.36 24.04
N TYR A 547 -28.82 -17.96 23.30
CA TYR A 547 -28.34 -16.57 23.30
C TYR A 547 -29.43 -15.58 22.88
N ILE A 548 -30.15 -15.85 21.78
CA ILE A 548 -31.23 -14.97 21.31
C ILE A 548 -32.35 -14.85 22.36
N ILE A 549 -32.73 -15.96 23.01
CA ILE A 549 -33.73 -15.95 24.09
C ILE A 549 -33.26 -15.06 25.24
N PHE A 550 -32.02 -15.22 25.70
CA PHE A 550 -31.47 -14.40 26.78
C PHE A 550 -31.35 -12.92 26.38
N ALA A 551 -30.95 -12.62 25.14
CA ALA A 551 -30.86 -11.26 24.64
C ALA A 551 -32.23 -10.56 24.59
N ILE A 552 -33.29 -11.28 24.17
CA ILE A 552 -34.67 -10.76 24.19
C ILE A 552 -35.13 -10.49 25.63
N LEU A 553 -34.88 -11.44 26.55
CA LEU A 553 -35.25 -11.29 27.96
C LEU A 553 -34.49 -10.14 28.63
N ALA A 554 -33.21 -9.95 28.33
CA ALA A 554 -32.40 -8.85 28.82
C ALA A 554 -32.95 -7.51 28.30
N ARG A 555 -33.16 -7.38 26.98
CA ARG A 555 -33.78 -6.19 26.37
C ARG A 555 -35.14 -5.84 26.97
N TYR A 556 -35.98 -6.84 27.25
CA TYR A 556 -37.28 -6.62 27.90
C TYR A 556 -37.12 -6.07 29.32
N LYS A 557 -36.20 -6.63 30.11
CA LYS A 557 -35.91 -6.16 31.48
C LYS A 557 -35.30 -4.76 31.50
N ASP A 558 -34.41 -4.45 30.56
CA ASP A 558 -33.78 -3.13 30.44
C ASP A 558 -34.80 -2.05 30.11
N LYS A 559 -35.73 -2.30 29.17
CA LYS A 559 -36.83 -1.36 28.87
C LYS A 559 -37.70 -1.09 30.10
N LYS A 560 -38.05 -2.15 30.84
CA LYS A 560 -38.85 -2.02 32.08
C LYS A 560 -38.09 -1.32 33.22
N LEU A 561 -36.76 -1.37 33.21
CA LEU A 561 -35.93 -0.64 34.16
C LEU A 561 -35.83 0.84 33.78
N ALA A 562 -35.65 1.15 32.49
CA ALA A 562 -35.64 2.52 31.98
C ALA A 562 -36.95 3.26 32.28
N GLU A 563 -38.09 2.59 32.19
CA GLU A 563 -39.40 3.17 32.60
C GLU A 563 -39.46 3.58 34.09
N LYS A 564 -38.61 3.01 34.95
CA LYS A 564 -38.55 3.34 36.38
C LYS A 564 -37.53 4.42 36.71
N LEU A 565 -36.64 4.75 35.77
CA LEU A 565 -35.56 5.71 35.92
C LEU A 565 -35.98 7.01 35.21
N GLY A 566 -36.52 7.94 35.99
CA GLY A 566 -36.93 9.26 35.49
C GLY A 566 -37.25 10.20 36.65
N ILE A 567 -37.13 11.49 36.38
CA ILE A 567 -37.50 12.57 37.31
C ILE A 567 -38.96 12.93 37.01
N ALA A 568 -39.84 12.86 38.02
CA ALA A 568 -41.23 13.23 37.86
C ALA A 568 -41.46 14.72 38.19
N PRO A 569 -42.08 15.53 37.32
CA PRO A 569 -42.43 16.89 37.68
C PRO A 569 -43.51 16.89 38.77
N LEU A 570 -43.38 17.78 39.76
CA LEU A 570 -44.44 17.99 40.73
C LEU A 570 -45.71 18.53 40.03
N PRO A 571 -46.90 18.12 40.47
CA PRO A 571 -48.16 18.41 39.79
C PRO A 571 -48.53 19.90 39.78
N ASP A 572 -47.90 20.69 40.66
CA ASP A 572 -48.14 22.09 40.93
C ASP A 572 -46.98 23.00 40.47
N ASN A 573 -46.09 22.49 39.60
CA ASN A 573 -45.09 23.31 38.94
C ASN A 573 -45.74 24.24 37.90
N ASP A 574 -45.36 25.53 37.89
CA ASP A 574 -45.74 26.47 36.83
C ASP A 574 -44.62 26.54 35.77
N PRO A 575 -44.93 26.42 34.46
CA PRO A 575 -43.92 26.56 33.40
C PRO A 575 -43.22 27.93 33.35
N ARG A 576 -43.75 28.96 34.03
CA ARG A 576 -43.19 30.31 34.10
C ARG A 576 -42.12 30.48 35.18
N ASP A 577 -42.04 29.53 36.10
CA ASP A 577 -41.07 29.51 37.19
C ASP A 577 -39.64 29.34 36.65
N LYS A 578 -38.68 30.01 37.29
CA LYS A 578 -37.32 30.13 36.75
C LYS A 578 -36.29 29.27 37.48
N TYR A 579 -36.59 28.85 38.70
CA TYR A 579 -35.68 28.03 39.50
C TYR A 579 -36.18 26.60 39.58
N PHE A 580 -35.29 25.65 39.27
CA PHE A 580 -35.60 24.23 39.24
C PHE A 580 -34.73 23.48 40.24
N TYR A 581 -35.38 22.73 41.12
CA TYR A 581 -34.75 21.88 42.12
C TYR A 581 -35.04 20.42 41.80
N GLU A 582 -33.98 19.60 41.78
CA GLU A 582 -34.12 18.15 41.79
C GLU A 582 -34.21 17.68 43.25
N VAL A 583 -35.36 17.13 43.61
CA VAL A 583 -35.62 16.57 44.93
C VAL A 583 -35.54 15.05 44.86
N ILE A 584 -34.51 14.47 45.47
CA ILE A 584 -34.28 13.03 45.49
C ILE A 584 -34.68 12.47 46.85
N VAL A 585 -35.66 11.56 46.86
CA VAL A 585 -36.10 10.87 48.07
C VAL A 585 -35.58 9.44 48.05
N SER A 586 -34.73 9.10 49.03
CA SER A 586 -34.26 7.73 49.22
C SER A 586 -35.08 7.04 50.31
N THR A 587 -35.83 6.00 49.93
CA THR A 587 -36.62 5.22 50.89
C THR A 587 -35.78 4.10 51.48
N GLY A 588 -35.71 4.03 52.82
CA GLY A 588 -34.87 3.06 53.53
C GLY A 588 -35.14 1.58 53.19
N MET A 589 -34.15 0.72 53.48
CA MET A 589 -34.21 -0.72 53.18
C MET A 589 -34.88 -1.57 54.28
N ARG A 590 -35.32 -0.98 55.39
CA ARG A 590 -35.96 -1.70 56.49
C ARG A 590 -37.33 -2.26 56.06
N ARG A 591 -37.78 -3.33 56.72
CA ARG A 591 -39.12 -3.89 56.49
C ARG A 591 -40.17 -2.80 56.80
N ASN A 592 -41.17 -2.66 55.93
CA ASN A 592 -42.23 -1.65 56.00
C ASN A 592 -41.75 -0.18 55.89
N ALA A 593 -40.57 0.07 55.31
CA ALA A 593 -40.09 1.43 55.08
C ALA A 593 -40.78 2.18 53.92
N GLY A 594 -41.47 1.46 53.02
CA GLY A 594 -42.24 2.08 51.94
C GLY A 594 -43.64 2.51 52.37
N THR A 595 -44.25 3.44 51.63
CA THR A 595 -45.59 3.96 51.92
C THR A 595 -46.44 4.10 50.65
N ASP A 596 -47.76 4.03 50.81
CA ASP A 596 -48.78 4.38 49.81
C ASP A 596 -49.46 5.73 50.14
N SER A 597 -49.07 6.38 51.23
CA SER A 597 -49.61 7.69 51.63
C SER A 597 -49.12 8.81 50.71
N GLN A 598 -49.93 9.86 50.57
CA GLN A 598 -49.49 11.10 49.94
C GLN A 598 -48.52 11.81 50.88
N VAL A 599 -47.29 12.03 50.40
CA VAL A 599 -46.24 12.73 51.15
C VAL A 599 -46.15 14.15 50.62
N CYS A 600 -46.28 15.12 51.52
CA CYS A 600 -46.16 16.53 51.21
C CYS A 600 -45.02 17.15 52.00
N PHE A 601 -44.46 18.24 51.49
CA PHE A 601 -43.41 19.00 52.14
C PHE A 601 -43.57 20.49 51.88
N ILE A 602 -42.91 21.30 52.71
CA ILE A 602 -42.74 22.73 52.53
C ILE A 602 -41.23 22.97 52.46
N MET A 603 -40.76 23.73 51.48
CA MET A 603 -39.37 24.16 51.41
C MET A 603 -39.28 25.61 51.86
N SER A 604 -38.60 25.85 52.99
CA SER A 604 -38.38 27.20 53.53
C SER A 604 -36.94 27.63 53.25
N GLY A 605 -36.77 28.82 52.68
CA GLY A 605 -35.51 29.52 52.49
C GLY A 605 -35.35 30.70 53.45
N GLU A 606 -34.31 31.51 53.24
CA GLU A 606 -34.06 32.71 54.06
C GLU A 606 -35.06 33.85 53.75
N ASP A 607 -35.52 33.94 52.49
CA ASP A 607 -36.37 35.04 52.02
C ASP A 607 -37.87 34.67 51.98
N ASP A 608 -38.21 33.39 51.76
CA ASP A 608 -39.60 32.93 51.63
C ASP A 608 -39.72 31.40 51.81
N GLU A 609 -40.95 30.88 51.84
CA GLU A 609 -41.25 29.46 51.82
C GLU A 609 -42.24 29.07 50.72
N THR A 610 -42.16 27.83 50.23
CA THR A 610 -43.13 27.31 49.27
C THR A 610 -44.47 27.02 49.94
N ASP A 611 -45.56 27.02 49.17
CA ASP A 611 -46.79 26.35 49.57
C ASP A 611 -46.56 24.84 49.81
N VAL A 612 -47.57 24.14 50.33
CA VAL A 612 -47.53 22.69 50.52
C VAL A 612 -47.39 21.97 49.17
N ARG A 613 -46.19 21.47 48.89
CA ARG A 613 -45.86 20.70 47.69
C ARG A 613 -46.15 19.22 47.93
N ALA A 614 -46.73 18.53 46.95
CA ALA A 614 -47.07 17.11 47.05
C ALA A 614 -46.29 16.27 46.05
N PHE A 615 -45.56 15.25 46.54
CA PHE A 615 -44.91 14.29 45.65
C PHE A 615 -45.95 13.44 44.93
N SER A 616 -45.83 13.34 43.60
CA SER A 616 -46.73 12.55 42.77
C SER A 616 -46.03 12.07 41.51
N ASP A 617 -46.40 10.89 41.03
CA ASP A 617 -45.95 10.33 39.77
C ASP A 617 -47.09 9.48 39.17
N SER A 618 -47.50 9.79 37.95
CA SER A 618 -48.60 9.11 37.27
C SER A 618 -48.19 7.79 36.62
N LYS A 619 -46.89 7.54 36.44
CA LYS A 619 -46.35 6.40 35.69
C LYS A 619 -45.81 5.30 36.58
N ARG A 620 -45.21 5.66 37.72
CA ARG A 620 -44.63 4.68 38.66
C ARG A 620 -45.14 4.87 40.09
N LYS A 621 -45.11 3.77 40.83
CA LYS A 621 -45.34 3.79 42.27
C LYS A 621 -44.10 4.37 42.96
N ILE A 622 -44.28 5.48 43.66
CA ILE A 622 -43.25 6.16 44.46
C ILE A 622 -43.19 5.58 45.88
N PHE A 623 -42.09 5.87 46.58
CA PHE A 623 -41.81 5.54 47.99
C PHE A 623 -41.85 4.05 48.32
N ARG A 624 -41.31 3.21 47.44
CA ARG A 624 -41.15 1.77 47.74
C ARG A 624 -39.86 1.53 48.49
N ARG A 625 -39.86 0.49 49.33
CA ARG A 625 -38.71 0.06 50.11
C ARG A 625 -37.46 -0.05 49.21
N GLY A 626 -36.39 0.66 49.57
CA GLY A 626 -35.12 0.65 48.84
C GLY A 626 -35.13 1.37 47.50
N GLN A 627 -36.22 2.08 47.15
CA GLN A 627 -36.34 2.86 45.93
C GLN A 627 -35.80 4.28 46.14
N ILE A 628 -35.22 4.83 45.07
CA ILE A 628 -34.82 6.23 44.97
C ILE A 628 -35.76 6.89 43.97
N ASP A 629 -36.47 7.92 44.42
CA ASP A 629 -37.45 8.64 43.63
C ASP A 629 -36.99 10.09 43.43
N GLY A 630 -36.66 10.46 42.20
CA GLY A 630 -36.35 11.84 41.80
C GLY A 630 -37.61 12.59 41.37
N PHE A 631 -37.72 13.84 41.83
CA PHE A 631 -38.79 14.77 41.47
C PHE A 631 -38.21 16.12 41.04
N LEU A 632 -38.88 16.79 40.10
CA LEU A 632 -38.51 18.13 39.67
C LEU A 632 -39.49 19.13 40.27
N MET A 633 -38.99 20.08 41.04
CA MET A 633 -39.76 21.18 41.60
C MET A 633 -39.36 22.49 40.93
N ALA A 634 -40.33 23.23 40.40
CA ALA A 634 -40.15 24.57 39.88
C ALA A 634 -40.69 25.60 40.89
N VAL A 635 -39.97 26.71 41.08
CA VAL A 635 -40.39 27.85 41.91
C VAL A 635 -40.06 29.21 41.25
N PRO A 636 -40.83 30.27 41.52
CA PRO A 636 -40.74 31.58 40.86
C PRO A 636 -39.35 32.24 40.84
#